data_AF-R5LK90-F1
#
_entry.id   AF-R5LK90-F1
#
_cell.length_a   1.000
_cell.length_b   1.000
_cell.length_c   1.000
_cell.angle_alpha   90.00
_cell.angle_beta   90.00
_cell.angle_gamma   90.00
#
_symmetry.space_group_name_H-M   'P 1'
#
loop_
_entity.id
_entity.type
_entity.pdbx_description
1 polymer ?
#
loop_
_entity_poly.entity_id
_entity_poly.type
_entity_poly.pdbx_seq_one_letter_code
_entity_poly.pdbx_strand_id
1 'polypeptide(L)'
;MWGYGQCLDTIKGIVMELNSLFSMLIELLTNDSLLQSATSTVPDLVSAIKATSLTLCVMFFLIDFFTKTLHFQWVTWENVMMLFLKMVAAKICVDNSEFFTTVIYNGFNSFVNEISGTITQYSFIDTSDWQVAAQYFVSSSQASQIINNTDAGFLNFQPLILNMQISIQGLIMKIIMIIANVVVIARLFELTVYTMIAPVPLSTFACDSLSDIGKGFLKSYAAVTLQSIVLAVMFIAYAAVNNALIAGRIGSYNLALDGIMGLITTLTLGIGVMSSGAWAKRIVGSS
;
A
#
# COMPACT_ATOMS: atom_id res chain seq x y z
N MET A 1 -26.54 -32.49 15.97
CA MET A 1 -25.87 -32.10 17.23
C MET A 1 -24.61 -31.35 16.81
N TRP A 2 -24.41 -30.13 17.32
CA TRP A 2 -23.23 -29.33 16.96
C TRP A 2 -21.97 -29.99 17.51
N GLY A 3 -21.06 -30.43 16.64
CA GLY A 3 -19.83 -31.11 17.03
C GLY A 3 -18.61 -30.21 16.85
N TYR A 4 -17.51 -30.54 17.54
CA TYR A 4 -16.23 -29.85 17.36
C TYR A 4 -15.73 -29.86 15.91
N GLY A 5 -16.05 -30.90 15.13
CA GLY A 5 -15.78 -30.94 13.68
C GLY A 5 -16.43 -29.80 12.88
N GLN A 6 -17.63 -29.35 13.26
CA GLN A 6 -18.28 -28.20 12.61
C GLN A 6 -17.60 -26.87 12.94
N CYS A 7 -17.00 -26.77 14.13
CA CYS A 7 -16.17 -25.61 14.49
C CYS A 7 -14.92 -25.56 13.63
N LEU A 8 -14.26 -26.72 13.42
CA LEU A 8 -13.10 -26.83 12.55
C LEU A 8 -13.43 -26.45 11.10
N ASP A 9 -14.56 -26.93 10.55
CA ASP A 9 -14.98 -26.59 9.20
C ASP A 9 -15.30 -25.09 9.05
N THR A 10 -15.88 -24.48 10.09
CA THR A 10 -16.12 -23.03 10.12
C THR A 10 -14.80 -22.25 10.13
N ILE A 11 -13.82 -22.66 10.94
CA ILE A 11 -12.46 -22.07 10.95
C ILE A 11 -11.82 -22.20 9.57
N LYS A 12 -11.87 -23.39 8.96
CA LYS A 12 -11.33 -23.63 7.61
C LYS A 12 -11.94 -22.69 6.59
N GLY A 13 -13.27 -22.56 6.59
CA GLY A 13 -13.97 -21.65 5.67
C GLY A 13 -13.50 -20.21 5.81
N ILE A 14 -13.44 -19.69 7.04
CA ILE A 14 -12.99 -18.33 7.33
C ILE A 14 -11.52 -18.13 6.90
N VAL A 15 -10.63 -19.05 7.27
CA VAL A 15 -9.20 -18.98 6.94
C VAL A 15 -8.96 -19.00 5.43
N MET A 16 -9.69 -19.86 4.70
CA MET A 16 -9.59 -19.91 3.23
C MET A 16 -10.06 -18.61 2.59
N GLU A 17 -11.16 -18.01 3.06
CA GLU A 17 -11.61 -16.70 2.57
C GLU A 17 -10.59 -15.60 2.88
N LEU A 18 -10.02 -15.56 4.08
CA LEU A 18 -8.99 -14.59 4.46
C LEU A 18 -7.73 -14.72 3.60
N ASN A 19 -7.26 -15.95 3.39
CA ASN A 19 -6.13 -16.22 2.51
C ASN A 19 -6.43 -15.84 1.06
N SER A 20 -7.65 -16.08 0.56
CA SER A 20 -8.05 -15.63 -0.78
C SER A 20 -8.03 -14.10 -0.91
N LEU A 21 -8.53 -13.38 0.09
CA LEU A 21 -8.48 -11.91 0.13
C LEU A 21 -7.05 -11.39 0.22
N PHE A 22 -6.17 -12.12 0.90
CA PHE A 22 -4.75 -11.80 0.97
C PHE A 22 -4.03 -12.04 -0.35
N SER A 23 -4.28 -13.17 -1.02
CA SER A 23 -3.72 -13.44 -2.35
C SER A 23 -4.16 -12.40 -3.37
N MET A 24 -5.44 -12.00 -3.37
CA MET A 24 -5.93 -10.90 -4.19
C MET A 24 -5.17 -9.60 -3.90
N LEU A 25 -4.92 -9.30 -2.63
CA LEU A 25 -4.17 -8.11 -2.23
C LEU A 25 -2.73 -8.15 -2.78
N ILE A 26 -2.04 -9.28 -2.63
CA ILE A 26 -0.66 -9.46 -3.15
C ILE A 26 -0.64 -9.33 -4.66
N GLU A 27 -1.62 -9.92 -5.34
CA GLU A 27 -1.77 -9.83 -6.78
C GLU A 27 -1.96 -8.37 -7.22
N LEU A 28 -2.81 -7.61 -6.54
CA LEU A 28 -3.00 -6.18 -6.81
C LEU A 28 -1.74 -5.34 -6.55
N LEU A 29 -0.88 -5.75 -5.61
CA LEU A 29 0.39 -5.08 -5.37
C LEU A 29 1.45 -5.40 -6.42
N THR A 30 1.42 -6.61 -6.98
CA THR A 30 2.47 -7.11 -7.88
C THR A 30 2.11 -6.92 -9.35
N ASN A 31 0.83 -6.85 -9.72
CA ASN A 31 0.42 -6.76 -11.12
C ASN A 31 0.52 -5.33 -11.67
N ASP A 32 1.54 -5.12 -12.51
CA ASP A 32 1.85 -3.90 -13.27
C ASP A 32 0.77 -3.50 -14.30
N SER A 33 -0.10 -4.44 -14.66
CA SER A 33 -1.07 -4.29 -15.74
C SER A 33 -2.13 -3.22 -15.47
N LEU A 34 -2.40 -2.89 -14.20
CA LEU A 34 -3.42 -1.91 -13.82
C LEU A 34 -3.01 -0.46 -14.10
N LEU A 35 -1.75 -0.09 -13.82
CA LEU A 35 -1.25 1.26 -14.11
C LEU A 35 -1.14 1.48 -15.63
N GLN A 36 -0.67 0.45 -16.34
CA GLN A 36 -0.50 0.49 -17.78
C GLN A 36 -1.84 0.52 -18.53
N SER A 37 -2.83 -0.26 -18.06
CA SER A 37 -4.19 -0.25 -18.60
C SER A 37 -4.90 1.10 -18.36
N ALA A 38 -4.79 1.68 -17.16
CA ALA A 38 -5.44 2.94 -16.83
C ALA A 38 -4.87 4.14 -17.61
N THR A 39 -3.58 4.14 -17.92
CA THR A 39 -2.96 5.25 -18.68
C THR A 39 -3.22 5.11 -20.19
N SER A 40 -3.28 3.88 -20.71
CA SER A 40 -3.55 3.62 -22.13
C SER A 40 -5.01 3.86 -22.56
N THR A 41 -5.95 3.89 -21.62
CA THR A 41 -7.39 3.99 -21.91
C THR A 41 -7.89 5.43 -22.04
N VAL A 42 -7.09 6.43 -21.64
CA VAL A 42 -7.48 7.86 -21.71
C VAL A 42 -6.40 8.74 -22.37
N PRO A 43 -5.98 8.44 -23.62
CA PRO A 43 -4.90 9.17 -24.29
C PRO A 43 -5.26 10.64 -24.54
N ASP A 44 -6.53 10.94 -24.82
CA ASP A 44 -7.00 12.30 -25.11
C ASP A 44 -6.90 13.22 -23.89
N LEU A 45 -7.18 12.69 -22.69
CA LEU A 45 -7.06 13.46 -21.44
C LEU A 45 -5.60 13.79 -21.14
N VAL A 46 -4.70 12.81 -21.28
CA VAL A 46 -3.27 13.00 -21.03
C VAL A 46 -2.70 14.04 -22.01
N SER A 47 -3.10 13.98 -23.29
CA SER A 47 -2.72 14.97 -24.30
C SER A 47 -3.23 16.38 -23.93
N ALA A 48 -4.48 16.50 -23.49
CA ALA A 48 -5.04 17.77 -23.05
C ALA A 48 -4.29 18.35 -21.83
N ILE A 49 -3.89 17.51 -20.87
CA ILE A 49 -3.11 17.91 -19.69
C ILE A 49 -1.69 18.35 -20.09
N LYS A 50 -1.06 17.68 -21.07
CA LYS A 50 0.23 18.12 -21.61
C LYS A 50 0.12 19.49 -22.28
N ALA A 51 -0.92 19.70 -23.09
CA ALA A 51 -1.17 20.99 -23.75
C ALA A 51 -1.36 22.13 -22.74
N THR A 52 -2.12 21.90 -21.66
CA THR A 52 -2.32 22.90 -20.60
C THR A 52 -1.06 23.14 -19.77
N SER A 53 -0.25 22.10 -19.55
CA SER A 53 1.05 22.25 -18.89
C SER A 53 2.02 23.11 -19.71
N LEU A 54 2.06 22.95 -21.04
CA LEU A 54 2.91 23.77 -21.91
C LEU A 54 2.48 25.25 -21.89
N THR A 55 1.19 25.56 -21.85
CA THR A 55 0.73 26.95 -21.72
C THR A 55 1.09 27.54 -20.35
N LEU A 56 0.97 26.75 -19.28
CA LEU A 56 1.39 27.13 -17.93
C LEU A 56 2.91 27.37 -17.85
N CYS A 57 3.71 26.53 -18.51
CA CYS A 57 5.16 26.65 -18.61
C CYS A 57 5.58 28.02 -19.21
N VAL A 58 4.90 28.45 -20.28
CA VAL A 58 5.15 29.75 -20.91
C VAL A 58 4.75 30.89 -19.97
N MET A 59 3.62 30.78 -19.27
CA MET A 59 3.20 31.78 -18.28
C MET A 59 4.20 31.92 -17.12
N PHE A 60 4.69 30.80 -16.58
CA PHE A 60 5.68 30.81 -15.51
C PHE A 60 7.03 31.38 -15.94
N PHE A 61 7.46 31.09 -17.17
CA PHE A 61 8.63 31.74 -17.76
C PHE A 61 8.45 33.26 -17.85
N LEU A 62 7.29 33.73 -18.32
CA LEU A 62 7.02 35.18 -18.41
C LEU A 62 7.05 35.85 -17.04
N ILE A 63 6.51 35.19 -16.00
CA ILE A 63 6.57 35.70 -14.62
C ILE A 63 8.02 35.81 -14.14
N ASP A 64 8.85 34.79 -14.37
CA ASP A 64 10.27 34.82 -13.97
C ASP A 64 11.04 35.90 -14.75
N PHE A 65 10.75 36.05 -16.05
CA PHE A 65 11.33 37.07 -16.92
C PHE A 65 10.99 38.49 -16.42
N PHE A 66 9.72 38.78 -16.15
CA PHE A 66 9.28 40.09 -15.69
C PHE A 66 9.80 40.42 -14.29
N THR A 67 9.81 39.45 -13.38
CA THR A 67 10.32 39.66 -12.02
C THR A 67 11.80 40.03 -12.03
N LYS A 68 12.60 39.37 -12.89
CA LYS A 68 14.04 39.63 -13.02
C LYS A 68 14.36 40.91 -13.80
N THR A 69 13.57 41.26 -14.81
CA THR A 69 13.75 42.53 -15.55
C THR A 69 13.35 43.76 -14.73
N LEU A 70 12.30 43.68 -13.91
CA LEU A 70 11.88 44.77 -13.02
C LEU A 70 12.93 45.13 -11.96
N HIS A 71 13.78 44.19 -11.57
CA HIS A 71 14.81 44.42 -10.56
C HIS A 71 16.03 45.20 -11.11
N PHE A 72 16.07 45.53 -12.42
CA PHE A 72 16.99 46.40 -13.20
C PHE A 72 18.49 46.42 -12.89
N GLN A 73 19.00 45.57 -11.99
CA GLN A 73 20.39 45.59 -11.53
C GLN A 73 21.19 44.37 -12.01
N TRP A 74 20.57 43.47 -12.79
CA TRP A 74 21.10 42.14 -13.13
C TRP A 74 20.85 41.69 -14.59
N VAL A 75 20.73 42.63 -15.54
CA VAL A 75 20.60 42.30 -16.98
C VAL A 75 21.98 42.11 -17.62
N THR A 76 22.73 41.10 -17.17
CA THR A 76 23.85 40.57 -17.96
C THR A 76 23.30 39.59 -18.99
N TRP A 77 23.95 39.50 -20.16
CA TRP A 77 23.53 38.62 -21.25
C TRP A 77 23.52 37.13 -20.82
N GLU A 78 24.42 36.74 -19.91
CA GLU A 78 24.46 35.40 -19.32
C GLU A 78 23.19 35.02 -18.55
N ASN A 79 22.65 35.95 -17.74
CA ASN A 79 21.44 35.68 -16.95
C ASN A 79 20.20 35.50 -17.84
N VAL A 80 20.13 36.26 -18.93
CA VAL A 80 19.06 36.12 -19.93
C VAL A 80 19.18 34.77 -20.65
N MET A 81 20.40 34.38 -21.04
CA MET A 81 20.65 33.09 -21.69
C MET A 81 20.32 31.90 -20.76
N MET A 82 20.67 32.00 -19.48
CA MET A 82 20.36 30.97 -18.47
C MET A 82 18.84 30.81 -18.26
N LEU A 83 18.07 31.90 -18.32
CA LEU A 83 16.62 31.88 -18.24
C LEU A 83 15.98 31.14 -19.43
N PHE A 84 16.45 31.40 -20.64
CA PHE A 84 16.00 30.69 -21.84
C PHE A 84 16.37 29.20 -21.81
N LEU A 85 17.59 28.87 -21.36
CA LEU A 85 18.02 27.48 -21.22
C LEU A 85 17.15 26.72 -20.21
N LYS A 86 16.74 27.38 -19.14
CA LYS A 86 15.82 26.83 -18.14
C LYS A 86 14.41 26.60 -18.69
N MET A 87 13.90 27.50 -19.54
CA MET A 87 12.63 27.29 -20.25
C MET A 87 12.69 26.05 -21.15
N VAL A 88 13.77 25.90 -21.92
CA VAL A 88 13.97 24.73 -22.79
C VAL A 88 14.04 23.45 -21.96
N ALA A 89 14.79 23.46 -20.85
CA ALA A 89 14.86 22.33 -19.92
C ALA A 89 13.48 21.99 -19.33
N ALA A 90 12.71 22.98 -18.87
CA ALA A 90 11.36 22.77 -18.35
C ALA A 90 10.41 22.19 -19.40
N LYS A 91 10.46 22.69 -20.64
CA LYS A 91 9.66 22.17 -21.76
C LYS A 91 10.01 20.71 -22.07
N ILE A 92 11.30 20.35 -22.09
CA ILE A 92 11.75 18.96 -22.25
C ILE A 92 11.24 18.08 -21.11
N CYS A 93 11.26 18.57 -19.86
CA CYS A 93 10.72 17.83 -18.72
C CYS A 93 9.21 17.59 -18.82
N VAL A 94 8.44 18.57 -19.31
CA VAL A 94 6.99 18.44 -19.53
C VAL A 94 6.69 17.45 -20.66
N ASP A 95 7.39 17.55 -21.79
CA ASP A 95 7.20 16.66 -22.94
C ASP A 95 7.53 15.19 -22.57
N ASN A 96 8.55 14.99 -21.73
CA ASN A 96 9.00 13.67 -21.25
C ASN A 96 8.47 13.33 -19.85
N SER A 97 7.37 13.94 -19.40
CA SER A 97 6.84 13.70 -18.05
C SER A 97 6.54 12.23 -17.77
N GLU A 98 6.05 11.51 -18.78
CA GLU A 98 5.76 10.08 -18.72
C GLU A 98 7.03 9.24 -18.50
N PHE A 99 8.16 9.67 -19.04
CA PHE A 99 9.42 8.99 -18.80
C PHE A 99 9.84 9.11 -17.33
N PHE A 100 9.73 10.30 -16.74
CA PHE A 100 10.08 10.52 -15.33
C PHE A 100 9.22 9.68 -14.38
N THR A 101 7.90 9.68 -14.57
CA THR A 101 6.99 8.88 -13.74
C THR A 101 7.23 7.38 -13.92
N THR A 102 7.47 6.94 -15.15
CA THR A 102 7.76 5.52 -15.46
C THR A 102 9.10 5.07 -14.87
N VAL A 103 10.15 5.88 -14.93
CA VAL A 103 11.45 5.53 -14.33
C VAL A 103 11.33 5.39 -12.81
N ILE A 104 10.62 6.31 -12.16
CA ILE A 104 10.38 6.23 -10.71
C ILE A 104 9.57 4.97 -10.39
N TYR A 105 8.48 4.74 -11.12
CA TYR A 105 7.63 3.57 -10.93
C TYR A 105 8.40 2.26 -11.13
N ASN A 106 9.14 2.10 -12.24
CA ASN A 106 9.91 0.90 -12.53
C ASN A 106 11.02 0.65 -11.50
N GLY A 107 11.67 1.72 -11.02
CA GLY A 107 12.67 1.62 -9.97
C GLY A 107 12.09 1.01 -8.70
N PHE A 108 10.95 1.51 -8.23
CA PHE A 108 10.26 0.97 -7.07
C PHE A 108 9.65 -0.41 -7.33
N ASN A 109 9.18 -0.66 -8.55
CA ASN A 109 8.58 -1.94 -8.89
C ASN A 109 9.60 -3.09 -8.95
N SER A 110 10.87 -2.82 -9.30
CA SER A 110 11.93 -3.82 -9.19
C SER A 110 12.05 -4.37 -7.77
N PHE A 111 11.87 -3.51 -6.77
CA PHE A 111 11.89 -3.89 -5.36
C PHE A 111 10.64 -4.70 -4.98
N VAL A 112 9.47 -4.33 -5.51
CA VAL A 112 8.23 -5.11 -5.32
C VAL A 112 8.38 -6.51 -5.90
N ASN A 113 9.02 -6.68 -7.06
CA ASN A 113 9.23 -8.00 -7.68
C ASN A 113 10.17 -8.90 -6.85
N GLU A 114 11.25 -8.35 -6.28
CA GLU A 114 12.11 -9.11 -5.36
C GLU A 114 11.36 -9.52 -4.09
N ILE A 115 10.54 -8.62 -3.56
CA ILE A 115 9.71 -8.89 -2.38
C ILE A 115 8.58 -9.88 -2.72
N SER A 116 7.99 -9.81 -3.90
CA SER A 116 6.83 -10.62 -4.28
C SER A 116 7.16 -12.12 -4.23
N GLY A 117 8.35 -12.53 -4.70
CA GLY A 117 8.80 -13.93 -4.58
C GLY A 117 8.93 -14.43 -3.14
N THR A 118 9.09 -13.51 -2.18
CA THR A 118 9.04 -13.81 -0.74
C THR A 118 7.60 -13.78 -0.23
N ILE A 119 6.81 -12.76 -0.58
CA ILE A 119 5.43 -12.58 -0.13
C ILE A 119 4.50 -13.70 -0.59
N THR A 120 4.65 -14.22 -1.80
CA THR A 120 3.82 -15.32 -2.30
C THR A 120 4.01 -16.63 -1.54
N GLN A 121 5.08 -16.76 -0.75
CA GLN A 121 5.31 -17.90 0.14
C GLN A 121 4.56 -17.76 1.47
N TYR A 122 4.10 -16.56 1.81
CA TYR A 122 3.33 -16.32 3.01
C TYR A 122 1.84 -16.40 2.69
N SER A 123 1.09 -17.06 3.57
CA SER A 123 -0.35 -16.90 3.67
C SER A 123 -0.68 -16.00 4.85
N PHE A 124 -1.89 -15.43 4.88
CA PHE A 124 -2.33 -14.59 5.98
C PHE A 124 -2.40 -15.40 7.29
N ILE A 125 -2.95 -16.61 7.20
CA ILE A 125 -2.87 -17.65 8.23
C ILE A 125 -2.33 -18.92 7.57
N ASP A 126 -1.28 -19.51 8.15
CA ASP A 126 -0.72 -20.77 7.66
C ASP A 126 -1.72 -21.92 7.85
N THR A 127 -1.95 -22.68 6.77
CA THR A 127 -2.85 -23.83 6.74
C THR A 127 -2.12 -25.17 6.83
N SER A 128 -0.79 -25.15 6.98
CA SER A 128 0.04 -26.34 7.18
C SER A 128 -0.31 -27.09 8.48
N ASP A 129 -0.66 -26.36 9.54
CA ASP A 129 -1.11 -26.89 10.82
C ASP A 129 -2.40 -26.22 11.29
N TRP A 130 -3.52 -26.96 11.22
CA TRP A 130 -4.83 -26.47 11.64
C TRP A 130 -4.93 -26.22 13.15
N GLN A 131 -4.03 -26.79 13.97
CA GLN A 131 -3.95 -26.49 15.40
C GLN A 131 -3.42 -25.10 15.65
N VAL A 132 -2.46 -24.66 14.84
CA VAL A 132 -1.95 -23.30 14.87
C VAL A 132 -2.96 -22.33 14.27
N ALA A 133 -3.61 -22.68 13.16
CA ALA A 133 -4.66 -21.87 12.56
C ALA A 133 -5.84 -21.62 13.51
N ALA A 134 -6.25 -22.62 14.29
CA ALA A 134 -7.33 -22.49 15.27
C ALA A 134 -6.96 -21.53 16.43
N GLN A 135 -5.68 -21.43 16.80
CA GLN A 135 -5.22 -20.51 17.86
C GLN A 135 -5.42 -19.03 17.53
N TYR A 136 -5.64 -18.69 16.24
CA TYR A 136 -6.03 -17.33 15.85
C TYR A 136 -7.45 -16.97 16.28
N PHE A 137 -8.31 -17.94 16.62
CA PHE A 137 -9.72 -17.73 16.95
C PHE A 137 -10.10 -18.17 18.37
N VAL A 138 -9.36 -19.13 18.94
CA VAL A 138 -9.66 -19.73 20.24
C VAL A 138 -8.38 -19.96 21.04
N SER A 139 -8.53 -20.24 22.33
CA SER A 139 -7.36 -20.53 23.18
C SER A 139 -6.71 -21.87 22.83
N SER A 140 -5.42 -22.03 23.15
CA SER A 140 -4.63 -23.21 22.81
C SER A 140 -5.24 -24.52 23.33
N SER A 141 -5.88 -24.49 24.51
CA SER A 141 -6.62 -25.60 25.09
C SER A 141 -7.87 -25.98 24.28
N GLN A 142 -8.61 -24.98 23.79
CA GLN A 142 -9.82 -25.15 22.99
C GLN A 142 -9.51 -25.59 21.56
N ALA A 143 -8.40 -25.10 20.99
CA ALA A 143 -7.89 -25.54 19.69
C ALA A 143 -7.60 -27.05 19.68
N SER A 144 -6.98 -27.56 20.75
CA SER A 144 -6.72 -29.00 20.91
C SER A 144 -8.01 -29.82 21.03
N GLN A 145 -9.02 -29.32 21.74
CA GLN A 145 -10.34 -29.97 21.86
C GLN A 145 -11.10 -30.00 20.52
N ILE A 146 -10.98 -28.94 19.72
CA ILE A 146 -11.58 -28.88 18.38
C ILE A 146 -11.00 -29.94 17.45
N ILE A 147 -9.66 -30.10 17.46
CA ILE A 147 -8.97 -31.01 16.55
C ILE A 147 -9.10 -32.46 16.94
N ASN A 148 -9.01 -32.74 18.25
CA ASN A 148 -9.13 -34.10 18.76
C ASN A 148 -10.59 -34.60 18.79
N ASN A 149 -11.56 -33.78 18.34
CA ASN A 149 -12.98 -34.10 18.32
C ASN A 149 -13.47 -34.73 19.64
N THR A 150 -13.02 -34.17 20.77
CA THR A 150 -13.35 -34.72 22.09
C THR A 150 -14.87 -34.65 22.31
N ASP A 151 -15.48 -35.69 22.88
CA ASP A 151 -16.93 -35.72 23.11
C ASP A 151 -17.41 -34.47 23.87
N ALA A 152 -18.30 -33.69 23.25
CA ALA A 152 -18.76 -32.39 23.75
C ALA A 152 -19.83 -32.49 24.88
N GLY A 153 -19.87 -33.62 25.58
CA GLY A 153 -20.80 -33.90 26.67
C GLY A 153 -22.27 -34.01 26.22
N PHE A 154 -23.16 -34.24 27.19
CA PHE A 154 -24.55 -34.63 26.97
C PHE A 154 -25.42 -33.63 26.17
N LEU A 155 -25.03 -32.34 26.10
CA LEU A 155 -25.83 -31.29 25.45
C LEU A 155 -25.11 -30.52 24.34
N ASN A 156 -23.82 -30.77 24.07
CA ASN A 156 -23.06 -30.10 23.01
C ASN A 156 -23.14 -28.55 23.01
N PHE A 157 -23.39 -27.91 24.16
CA PHE A 157 -23.43 -26.44 24.24
C PHE A 157 -22.04 -25.79 24.13
N GLN A 158 -21.00 -26.51 24.56
CA GLN A 158 -19.62 -26.05 24.50
C GLN A 158 -19.15 -25.75 23.05
N PRO A 159 -19.28 -26.68 22.07
CA PRO A 159 -18.92 -26.38 20.69
C PRO A 159 -19.83 -25.32 20.04
N LEU A 160 -21.11 -25.22 20.45
CA LEU A 160 -22.03 -24.21 19.90
C LEU A 160 -21.60 -22.78 20.26
N ILE A 161 -21.27 -22.53 21.53
CA ILE A 161 -20.80 -21.21 22.01
C ILE A 161 -19.45 -20.87 21.37
N LEU A 162 -18.56 -21.85 21.27
CA LEU A 162 -17.25 -21.68 20.64
C LEU A 162 -17.37 -21.32 19.16
N ASN A 163 -18.27 -21.98 18.42
CA ASN A 163 -18.52 -21.66 17.02
C ASN A 163 -19.07 -20.24 16.82
N MET A 164 -19.96 -19.78 17.71
CA MET A 164 -20.46 -18.41 17.67
C MET A 164 -19.34 -17.39 17.87
N GLN A 165 -18.43 -17.63 18.83
CA GLN A 165 -17.26 -16.78 19.05
C GLN A 165 -16.33 -16.75 17.83
N ILE A 166 -15.98 -17.93 17.29
CA ILE A 166 -15.14 -18.06 16.08
C ILE A 166 -15.75 -17.29 14.91
N SER A 167 -17.05 -17.41 14.69
CA SER A 167 -17.75 -16.75 13.58
C SER A 167 -17.71 -15.23 13.71
N ILE A 168 -17.97 -14.68 14.91
CA ILE A 168 -17.91 -13.23 15.16
C ILE A 168 -16.48 -12.72 14.96
N GLN A 169 -15.50 -13.44 15.50
CA GLN A 169 -14.10 -13.06 15.39
C GLN A 169 -13.59 -13.11 13.94
N GLY A 170 -13.94 -14.16 13.20
CA GLY A 170 -13.61 -14.28 11.79
C GLY A 170 -14.26 -13.22 10.92
N LEU A 171 -15.48 -12.81 11.25
CA LEU A 171 -16.13 -11.69 10.57
C LEU A 171 -15.34 -10.37 10.74
N ILE A 172 -14.85 -10.10 11.95
CA ILE A 172 -14.03 -8.90 12.22
C ILE A 172 -12.73 -8.94 11.40
N MET A 173 -12.02 -10.07 11.40
CA MET A 173 -10.80 -10.24 10.59
C MET A 173 -11.08 -10.05 9.09
N LYS A 174 -12.22 -10.58 8.60
CA LYS A 174 -12.65 -10.43 7.20
C LYS A 174 -12.88 -8.97 6.83
N ILE A 175 -13.56 -8.21 7.69
CA ILE A 175 -13.79 -6.77 7.47
C ILE A 175 -12.46 -6.03 7.36
N ILE A 176 -11.50 -6.31 8.24
CA ILE A 176 -10.17 -5.67 8.21
C ILE A 176 -9.43 -5.98 6.90
N MET A 177 -9.47 -7.23 6.44
CA MET A 177 -8.84 -7.63 5.18
C MET A 177 -9.51 -7.01 3.95
N ILE A 178 -10.83 -6.83 3.97
CA ILE A 178 -11.54 -6.08 2.93
C ILE A 178 -11.08 -4.63 2.92
N ILE A 179 -10.97 -3.99 4.09
CA ILE A 179 -10.47 -2.61 4.19
C ILE A 179 -9.04 -2.52 3.66
N ALA A 180 -8.17 -3.48 3.97
CA ALA A 180 -6.80 -3.51 3.47
C ALA A 180 -6.75 -3.55 1.93
N ASN A 181 -7.60 -4.36 1.29
CA ASN A 181 -7.74 -4.40 -0.17
C ASN A 181 -8.21 -3.05 -0.74
N VAL A 182 -9.23 -2.43 -0.13
CA VAL A 182 -9.72 -1.10 -0.55
C VAL A 182 -8.61 -0.06 -0.45
N VAL A 183 -7.80 -0.09 0.61
CA VAL A 183 -6.67 0.84 0.77
C VAL A 183 -5.65 0.66 -0.35
N VAL A 184 -5.29 -0.57 -0.72
CA VAL A 184 -4.36 -0.83 -1.84
C VAL A 184 -4.90 -0.27 -3.16
N ILE A 185 -6.18 -0.53 -3.46
CA ILE A 185 -6.82 0.01 -4.68
C ILE A 185 -6.82 1.54 -4.67
N ALA A 186 -7.12 2.17 -3.54
CA ALA A 186 -7.09 3.63 -3.42
C ALA A 186 -5.69 4.21 -3.71
N ARG A 187 -4.61 3.50 -3.38
CA ARG A 187 -3.24 3.93 -3.70
C ARG A 187 -2.87 3.75 -5.16
N LEU A 188 -3.32 2.68 -5.79
CA LEU A 188 -3.17 2.51 -7.24
C LEU A 188 -3.90 3.63 -7.98
N PHE A 189 -5.10 4.01 -7.50
CA PHE A 189 -5.84 5.15 -8.03
C PHE A 189 -5.08 6.47 -7.81
N GLU A 190 -4.59 6.72 -6.59
CA GLU A 190 -3.77 7.91 -6.27
C GLU A 190 -2.55 8.01 -7.20
N LEU A 191 -1.80 6.91 -7.39
CA LEU A 191 -0.65 6.84 -8.29
C LEU A 191 -1.01 7.12 -9.75
N THR A 192 -2.14 6.58 -10.21
CA THR A 192 -2.62 6.79 -11.58
C THR A 192 -2.95 8.27 -11.81
N VAL A 193 -3.68 8.90 -10.88
CA VAL A 193 -4.02 10.33 -10.95
C VAL A 193 -2.77 11.20 -10.94
N TYR A 194 -1.81 10.92 -10.05
CA TYR A 194 -0.54 11.64 -10.04
C TYR A 194 0.23 11.48 -11.34
N THR A 195 0.23 10.29 -11.94
CA THR A 195 0.90 10.04 -13.23
C THR A 195 0.28 10.85 -14.36
N MET A 196 -1.05 10.93 -14.42
CA MET A 196 -1.75 11.73 -15.44
C MET A 196 -1.51 13.24 -15.28
N ILE A 197 -1.44 13.74 -14.04
CA ILE A 197 -1.29 15.18 -13.74
C ILE A 197 0.19 15.62 -13.74
N ALA A 198 1.14 14.68 -13.77
CA ALA A 198 2.58 14.95 -13.74
C ALA A 198 3.09 16.07 -14.66
N PRO A 199 2.60 16.25 -15.90
CA PRO A 199 3.03 17.37 -16.74
C PRO A 199 2.85 18.72 -16.05
N VAL A 200 1.76 18.94 -15.31
CA VAL A 200 1.41 20.26 -14.76
C VAL A 200 2.42 20.74 -13.72
N PRO A 201 2.76 19.99 -12.67
CA PRO A 201 3.77 20.41 -11.71
C PRO A 201 5.18 20.52 -12.32
N LEU A 202 5.50 19.73 -13.35
CA LEU A 202 6.82 19.82 -14.01
C LEU A 202 7.01 21.16 -14.76
N SER A 203 5.94 21.79 -15.24
CA SER A 203 6.03 23.12 -15.85
C SER A 203 6.45 24.22 -14.87
N THR A 204 6.28 24.01 -13.56
CA THR A 204 6.73 24.96 -12.52
C THR A 204 8.24 25.14 -12.51
N PHE A 205 9.00 24.17 -13.06
CA PHE A 205 10.45 24.29 -13.22
C PHE A 205 10.88 25.42 -14.16
N ALA A 206 9.97 26.01 -14.95
CA ALA A 206 10.27 27.19 -15.76
C ALA A 206 10.52 28.46 -14.92
N CYS A 207 10.07 28.49 -13.66
CA CYS A 207 10.18 29.64 -12.77
C CYS A 207 11.02 29.31 -11.52
N ASP A 208 11.93 30.19 -11.07
CA ASP A 208 12.77 29.92 -9.89
C ASP A 208 11.94 29.90 -8.61
N SER A 209 11.03 30.85 -8.45
CA SER A 209 10.18 30.98 -7.26
C SER A 209 9.19 29.83 -7.07
N LEU A 210 8.82 29.13 -8.16
CA LEU A 210 7.91 27.98 -8.11
C LEU A 210 8.60 26.62 -8.27
N SER A 211 9.91 26.59 -8.48
CA SER A 211 10.66 25.34 -8.71
C SER A 211 10.53 24.33 -7.57
N ASP A 212 10.28 24.79 -6.35
CA ASP A 212 10.08 23.93 -5.18
C ASP A 212 8.76 23.15 -5.23
N ILE A 213 7.74 23.64 -5.95
CA ILE A 213 6.48 22.93 -6.18
C ILE A 213 6.73 21.69 -7.04
N GLY A 214 7.48 21.81 -8.14
CA GLY A 214 7.83 20.68 -8.99
C GLY A 214 8.70 19.63 -8.27
N LYS A 215 9.64 20.08 -7.43
CA LYS A 215 10.43 19.16 -6.58
C LYS A 215 9.54 18.47 -5.55
N GLY A 216 8.60 19.20 -4.95
CA GLY A 216 7.62 18.67 -4.01
C GLY A 216 6.73 17.61 -4.66
N PHE A 217 6.27 17.83 -5.89
CA PHE A 217 5.51 16.84 -6.63
C PHE A 217 6.29 15.54 -6.85
N LEU A 218 7.56 15.62 -7.28
CA LEU A 218 8.39 14.42 -7.47
C LEU A 218 8.59 13.66 -6.14
N LYS A 219 8.75 14.37 -5.02
CA LYS A 219 8.81 13.76 -3.68
C LYS A 219 7.48 13.08 -3.32
N SER A 220 6.35 13.73 -3.57
CA SER A 220 5.02 13.14 -3.34
C SER A 220 4.79 11.92 -4.22
N TYR A 221 5.20 11.96 -5.49
CA TYR A 221 5.10 10.83 -6.42
C TYR A 221 5.96 9.65 -5.97
N ALA A 222 7.21 9.91 -5.58
CA ALA A 222 8.10 8.92 -5.00
C ALA A 222 7.54 8.36 -3.67
N ALA A 223 6.87 9.17 -2.85
CA ALA A 223 6.23 8.70 -1.64
C ALA A 223 5.06 7.75 -1.91
N VAL A 224 4.20 8.06 -2.90
CA VAL A 224 3.06 7.19 -3.26
C VAL A 224 3.53 5.86 -3.84
N THR A 225 4.56 5.87 -4.71
CA THR A 225 5.16 4.63 -5.24
C THR A 225 5.85 3.80 -4.15
N LEU A 226 6.58 4.44 -3.24
CA LEU A 226 7.21 3.77 -2.09
C LEU A 226 6.16 3.20 -1.12
N GLN A 227 4.96 3.76 -1.08
CA GLN A 227 3.93 3.28 -0.17
C GLN A 227 3.50 1.83 -0.45
N SER A 228 3.39 1.44 -1.72
CA SER A 228 3.06 0.05 -2.10
C SER A 228 4.09 -0.94 -1.52
N ILE A 229 5.35 -0.53 -1.49
CA ILE A 229 6.45 -1.29 -0.88
C ILE A 229 6.30 -1.37 0.64
N VAL A 230 6.04 -0.25 1.31
CA VAL A 230 5.86 -0.23 2.78
C VAL A 230 4.74 -1.18 3.18
N LEU A 231 3.66 -1.22 2.40
CA LEU A 231 2.53 -2.11 2.63
C LEU A 231 2.91 -3.59 2.42
N ALA A 232 3.69 -3.91 1.37
CA ALA A 232 4.24 -5.25 1.17
C ALA A 232 5.10 -5.71 2.36
N VAL A 233 5.99 -4.84 2.86
CA VAL A 233 6.84 -5.10 4.03
C VAL A 233 6.01 -5.31 5.30
N MET A 234 4.91 -4.58 5.47
CA MET A 234 4.00 -4.75 6.63
C MET A 234 3.39 -6.14 6.70
N PHE A 235 3.02 -6.73 5.57
CA PHE A 235 2.46 -8.08 5.54
C PHE A 235 3.52 -9.14 5.88
N ILE A 236 4.77 -8.98 5.42
CA ILE A 236 5.89 -9.84 5.84
C ILE A 236 6.13 -9.69 7.35
N ALA A 237 6.17 -8.47 7.85
CA ALA A 237 6.36 -8.20 9.28
C ALA A 237 5.24 -8.81 10.12
N TYR A 238 4.00 -8.74 9.66
CA TYR A 238 2.86 -9.40 10.31
C TYR A 238 3.04 -10.92 10.40
N ALA A 239 3.41 -11.58 9.30
CA ALA A 239 3.67 -13.02 9.30
C ALA A 239 4.82 -13.38 10.26
N ALA A 240 5.90 -12.60 10.27
CA ALA A 240 7.03 -12.79 11.17
C ALA A 240 6.65 -12.62 12.66
N VAL A 241 5.85 -11.60 12.99
CA VAL A 241 5.37 -11.35 14.35
C VAL A 241 4.46 -12.48 14.83
N ASN A 242 3.54 -12.95 13.98
CA ASN A 242 2.66 -14.07 14.34
C ASN A 242 3.47 -15.35 14.58
N ASN A 243 4.45 -15.66 13.74
CA ASN A 243 5.34 -16.81 13.94
C ASN A 243 6.10 -16.73 15.27
N ALA A 244 6.58 -15.55 15.66
CA ALA A 244 7.23 -15.35 16.95
C ALA A 244 6.26 -15.54 18.14
N LEU A 245 4.98 -15.14 17.96
CA LEU A 245 3.93 -15.27 18.97
C LEU A 245 3.47 -16.73 19.14
N ILE A 246 3.40 -17.50 18.06
CA ILE A 246 3.14 -18.95 18.09
C ILE A 246 4.26 -19.68 18.85
N ALA A 247 5.51 -19.27 18.64
CA ALA A 247 6.65 -19.84 19.34
C ALA A 247 6.74 -19.45 20.83
N GLY A 248 5.86 -18.57 21.32
CA GLY A 248 5.87 -18.07 22.71
C GLY A 248 7.11 -17.25 23.06
N ARG A 249 7.82 -16.71 22.07
CA ARG A 249 9.16 -16.10 22.23
C ARG A 249 9.12 -14.61 22.56
N ILE A 250 7.95 -14.04 22.86
CA ILE A 250 7.78 -12.60 23.06
C ILE A 250 7.63 -12.27 24.56
N GLY A 251 8.70 -11.70 25.12
CA GLY A 251 8.74 -11.08 26.46
C GLY A 251 8.80 -12.06 27.65
N SER A 252 8.99 -11.52 28.85
CA SER A 252 9.08 -12.31 30.11
C SER A 252 7.77 -13.00 30.52
N TYR A 253 6.66 -12.73 29.84
CA TYR A 253 5.33 -13.27 30.14
C TYR A 253 4.93 -14.46 29.24
N ASN A 254 5.82 -14.94 28.35
CA ASN A 254 5.53 -15.99 27.35
C ASN A 254 4.21 -15.68 26.60
N LEU A 255 4.12 -14.49 26.01
CA LEU A 255 2.93 -14.10 25.26
C LEU A 255 2.75 -15.08 24.11
N ALA A 256 1.67 -15.87 24.18
CA ALA A 256 1.34 -16.89 23.19
C ALA A 256 0.16 -16.42 22.33
N LEU A 257 0.06 -16.97 21.13
CA LEU A 257 -1.09 -16.73 20.26
C LEU A 257 -2.33 -17.37 20.90
N ASP A 258 -3.31 -16.54 21.22
CA ASP A 258 -4.66 -16.91 21.64
C ASP A 258 -5.64 -16.15 20.73
N GLY A 259 -6.90 -16.56 20.66
CA GLY A 259 -7.95 -15.93 19.87
C GLY A 259 -7.93 -14.40 20.01
N ILE A 260 -7.87 -13.88 21.25
CA ILE A 260 -7.81 -12.43 21.47
C ILE A 260 -6.57 -11.80 20.86
N MET A 261 -5.40 -12.44 20.96
CA MET A 261 -4.16 -11.93 20.39
C MET A 261 -4.16 -12.00 18.86
N GLY A 262 -4.74 -13.04 18.25
CA GLY A 262 -4.94 -13.10 16.80
C GLY A 262 -5.79 -11.95 16.27
N LEU A 263 -6.81 -11.52 17.04
CA LEU A 263 -7.60 -10.34 16.71
C LEU A 263 -6.78 -9.05 16.87
N ILE A 264 -5.97 -8.93 17.92
CA ILE A 264 -5.11 -7.75 18.16
C ILE A 264 -4.06 -7.60 17.05
N THR A 265 -3.38 -8.68 16.65
CA THR A 265 -2.38 -8.60 15.57
C THR A 265 -3.03 -8.21 14.25
N THR A 266 -4.22 -8.75 13.96
CA THR A 266 -4.97 -8.41 12.73
C THR A 266 -5.46 -6.96 12.74
N LEU A 267 -5.96 -6.46 13.87
CA LEU A 267 -6.33 -5.04 14.03
C LEU A 267 -5.12 -4.12 13.88
N THR A 268 -3.98 -4.51 14.45
CA THR A 268 -2.72 -3.77 14.33
C THR A 268 -2.29 -3.66 12.87
N LEU A 269 -2.41 -4.75 12.11
CA LEU A 269 -2.17 -4.73 10.67
C LEU A 269 -3.15 -3.78 9.95
N GLY A 270 -4.44 -3.83 10.27
CA GLY A 270 -5.44 -2.92 9.71
C GLY A 270 -5.09 -1.43 9.91
N ILE A 271 -4.68 -1.06 11.13
CA ILE A 271 -4.23 0.31 11.45
C ILE A 271 -2.93 0.64 10.72
N GLY A 272 -1.98 -0.31 10.67
CA GLY A 272 -0.72 -0.18 9.93
C GLY A 272 -0.97 0.13 8.46
N VAL A 273 -1.86 -0.63 7.81
CA VAL A 273 -2.23 -0.44 6.40
C VAL A 273 -2.84 0.95 6.16
N MET A 274 -3.74 1.41 7.03
CA MET A 274 -4.31 2.77 6.92
C MET A 274 -3.25 3.87 7.06
N SER A 275 -2.29 3.69 7.97
CA SER A 275 -1.23 4.68 8.24
C SER A 275 -0.04 4.63 7.28
N SER A 276 0.07 3.58 6.45
CA SER A 276 1.20 3.33 5.54
C SER A 276 1.52 4.53 4.63
N GLY A 277 0.51 5.28 4.18
CA GLY A 277 0.72 6.49 3.37
C GLY A 277 1.41 7.63 4.11
N ALA A 278 1.11 7.81 5.40
CA ALA A 278 1.82 8.81 6.21
C ALA A 278 3.27 8.39 6.43
N TRP A 279 3.54 7.09 6.55
CA TRP A 279 4.89 6.57 6.77
C TRP A 279 5.73 6.76 5.51
N ALA A 280 5.19 6.45 4.33
CA ALA A 280 5.88 6.65 3.06
C ALA A 280 6.21 8.13 2.79
N LYS A 281 5.26 9.03 3.07
CA LYS A 281 5.47 10.49 2.98
C LYS A 281 6.60 10.98 3.88
N ARG A 282 6.65 10.49 5.13
CA ARG A 282 7.72 10.80 6.09
C ARG A 282 9.09 10.29 5.65
N ILE A 283 9.16 9.11 5.02
CA ILE A 283 10.42 8.55 4.51
C ILE A 283 11.03 9.43 3.41
N VAL A 284 10.19 9.94 2.51
CA VAL A 284 10.65 10.78 1.38
C VAL A 284 10.79 12.26 1.78
N GLY A 285 10.41 12.62 3.01
CA GLY A 285 10.43 14.02 3.48
C GLY A 285 9.41 14.90 2.76
N SER A 286 8.34 14.30 2.24
CA SER A 286 7.15 15.01 1.78
C SER A 286 6.26 15.24 2.99
N SER A 287 6.18 16.48 3.49
CA SER A 287 5.23 16.87 4.53
C SER A 287 3.80 16.84 4.01
#